data_AF-A0A814M1X2-F1
#
_entry.id   AF-A0A814M1X2-F1
#
_cell.length_a   1.000
_cell.length_b   1.000
_cell.length_c   1.000
_cell.angle_alpha   90.00
_cell.angle_beta   90.00
_cell.angle_gamma   90.00
#
_symmetry.space_group_name_H-M   'P 1'
#
loop_
_entity.id
_entity.type
_entity.pdbx_description
1 polymer ?
#
loop_
_entity_poly.entity_id
_entity_poly.type
_entity_poly.pdbx_seq_one_letter_code
_entity_poly.pdbx_strand_id
1 'polypeptide(L)'
;MNIDNVELYLRENHHHRILLNYHTVKKFYLRVALVQLGIRFLKSCRTKDIIPKFLWFKTANRNLTASPAYKNSQRRLLSAEINHKYKHLNKLKKMYQYSVTVLQQYCHGDLFERLQQIITLICCPLIKTKEQDIEEKLHGHLLRTAPKHTVDPAVVTNLSTRILSNDEIDCLANGLDYG
;
A
#
# COMPACT_ATOMS: atom_id res chain seq x y z
N MET A 1 23.69 4.22 -23.93
CA MET A 1 23.23 4.84 -22.66
C MET A 1 23.13 3.78 -21.57
N ASN A 2 23.92 3.93 -20.51
CA ASN A 2 23.89 3.09 -19.30
C ASN A 2 22.82 3.61 -18.32
N ILE A 3 22.25 2.73 -17.48
CA ILE A 3 21.18 3.04 -16.52
C ILE A 3 21.62 4.14 -15.56
N ASP A 4 22.85 4.07 -15.05
CA ASP A 4 23.36 4.99 -14.04
C ASP A 4 23.57 6.42 -14.56
N ASN A 5 23.71 6.56 -15.89
CA ASN A 5 24.02 7.83 -16.53
C ASN A 5 22.86 8.39 -17.38
N VAL A 6 21.68 7.76 -17.35
CA VAL A 6 20.52 8.20 -18.17
C VAL A 6 20.12 9.64 -17.87
N GLU A 7 20.09 10.02 -16.60
CA GLU A 7 19.66 11.36 -16.20
C GLU A 7 20.72 12.41 -16.54
N LEU A 8 22.00 12.08 -16.43
CA LEU A 8 23.11 12.93 -16.86
C LEU A 8 23.09 13.12 -18.38
N TYR A 9 22.96 12.04 -19.14
CA TYR A 9 22.85 12.06 -20.60
C TYR A 9 21.69 12.95 -21.06
N LEU A 10 20.51 12.81 -20.45
CA LEU A 10 19.34 13.63 -20.75
C LEU A 10 19.53 15.11 -20.38
N ARG A 11 20.38 15.45 -19.40
CA ARG A 11 20.71 16.84 -19.07
C ARG A 11 21.67 17.47 -20.07
N GLU A 12 22.68 16.70 -20.49
CA GLU A 12 23.76 17.20 -21.35
C GLU A 12 23.35 17.25 -22.83
N ASN A 13 22.56 16.29 -23.29
CA ASN A 13 22.28 16.09 -24.72
C ASN A 13 20.86 16.49 -25.12
N HIS A 14 19.98 16.77 -24.15
CA HIS A 14 18.57 17.01 -24.40
C HIS A 14 18.02 18.16 -23.55
N HIS A 15 16.87 18.72 -23.98
CA HIS A 15 16.22 19.79 -23.23
C HIS A 15 15.74 19.30 -21.85
N HIS A 16 15.80 20.19 -20.86
CA HIS A 16 15.28 19.96 -19.50
C HIS A 16 13.86 19.38 -19.46
N ARG A 17 13.02 19.73 -20.44
CA ARG A 17 11.64 19.20 -20.59
C ARG A 17 11.61 17.68 -20.78
N ILE A 18 12.56 17.09 -21.50
CA ILE A 18 12.64 15.64 -21.73
C ILE A 18 12.92 14.92 -20.40
N LEU A 19 13.86 15.44 -19.60
CA LEU A 19 14.17 14.89 -18.28
C LEU A 19 12.95 14.91 -17.35
N LEU A 20 12.21 16.03 -17.28
CA LEU A 20 11.01 16.14 -16.45
C LEU A 20 9.93 15.14 -16.88
N ASN A 21 9.70 15.00 -18.19
CA ASN A 21 8.75 14.04 -18.73
C ASN A 21 9.19 12.59 -18.47
N TYR A 22 10.48 12.29 -18.61
CA TYR A 22 11.06 10.99 -18.25
C TYR A 22 10.79 10.63 -16.79
N HIS A 23 11.06 11.54 -15.84
CA HIS A 23 10.75 11.30 -14.42
C HIS A 23 9.26 11.08 -14.19
N THR A 24 8.42 11.84 -14.88
CA THR A 24 6.96 11.75 -14.77
C THR A 24 6.46 10.39 -15.26
N VAL A 25 6.94 9.92 -16.42
CA VAL A 25 6.64 8.59 -16.96
C VAL A 25 7.13 7.50 -16.00
N LYS A 26 8.38 7.58 -15.51
CA LYS A 26 8.95 6.65 -14.52
C LYS A 26 8.07 6.54 -13.27
N LYS A 27 7.68 7.69 -12.70
CA LYS A 27 6.82 7.79 -11.52
C LYS A 27 5.45 7.15 -11.74
N PHE A 28 4.80 7.45 -12.87
CA PHE A 28 3.48 6.90 -13.15
C PHE A 28 3.52 5.42 -13.50
N TYR A 29 4.54 4.96 -14.22
CA TYR A 29 4.76 3.54 -14.50
C TYR A 29 4.80 2.73 -13.20
N LEU A 30 5.65 3.14 -12.25
CA LEU A 30 5.76 2.47 -10.95
C LEU A 30 4.44 2.52 -10.17
N ARG A 31 3.80 3.70 -10.11
CA ARG A 31 2.51 3.85 -9.40
C ARG A 31 1.41 2.95 -9.96
N VAL A 32 1.29 2.86 -11.28
CA VAL A 32 0.30 1.99 -11.95
C VAL A 32 0.54 0.54 -11.54
N ALA A 33 1.78 0.06 -11.63
CA ALA A 33 2.13 -1.32 -11.26
C ALA A 33 1.84 -1.61 -9.78
N LEU A 34 2.24 -0.73 -8.87
CA LEU A 34 2.01 -0.92 -7.43
C LEU A 34 0.51 -0.93 -7.07
N VAL A 35 -0.29 -0.09 -7.73
CA VAL A 35 -1.76 -0.09 -7.52
C VAL A 35 -2.38 -1.37 -8.08
N GLN A 36 -1.92 -1.89 -9.22
CA GLN A 36 -2.37 -3.18 -9.76
C GLN A 36 -2.06 -4.33 -8.79
N LEU A 37 -0.84 -4.36 -8.23
CA LEU A 37 -0.47 -5.32 -7.20
C LEU A 37 -1.36 -5.20 -5.96
N GLY A 38 -1.63 -3.97 -5.50
CA GLY A 38 -2.56 -3.73 -4.39
C GLY A 38 -3.98 -4.24 -4.66
N ILE A 39 -4.51 -4.05 -5.87
CA ILE A 39 -5.80 -4.61 -6.28
C ILE A 39 -5.75 -6.14 -6.29
N ARG A 40 -4.67 -6.74 -6.81
CA ARG A 40 -4.47 -8.20 -6.82
C ARG A 40 -4.53 -8.75 -5.40
N PHE A 41 -3.80 -8.13 -4.47
CA PHE A 41 -3.83 -8.49 -3.05
C PHE A 41 -5.25 -8.46 -2.49
N LEU A 42 -6.00 -7.37 -2.67
CA LEU A 42 -7.37 -7.26 -2.13
C LEU A 42 -8.34 -8.25 -2.75
N LYS A 43 -8.19 -8.55 -4.05
CA LYS A 43 -8.97 -9.60 -4.70
C LYS A 43 -8.65 -10.97 -4.11
N SER A 44 -7.38 -11.29 -3.90
CA SER A 44 -6.96 -12.54 -3.25
C SER A 44 -7.53 -12.64 -1.84
N CYS A 45 -7.50 -11.54 -1.06
CA CYS A 45 -8.15 -11.48 0.24
C CYS A 45 -9.65 -11.80 0.15
N ARG A 46 -10.37 -11.19 -0.79
CA ARG A 46 -11.80 -11.46 -0.99
C ARG A 46 -12.08 -12.92 -1.36
N THR A 47 -11.30 -13.49 -2.27
CA THR A 47 -11.47 -14.89 -2.71
C THR A 47 -11.21 -15.88 -1.57
N LYS A 48 -10.26 -15.57 -0.67
CA LYS A 48 -9.94 -16.40 0.49
C LYS A 48 -10.82 -16.11 1.72
N ASP A 49 -11.82 -15.23 1.62
CA ASP A 49 -12.64 -14.68 2.72
C ASP A 49 -11.81 -14.11 3.88
N ILE A 50 -10.74 -13.42 3.53
CA ILE A 50 -9.82 -12.78 4.46
C ILE A 50 -10.03 -11.26 4.44
N ILE A 51 -10.14 -10.65 5.63
CA ILE A 51 -10.27 -9.20 5.78
C ILE A 51 -8.93 -8.59 6.20
N PRO A 52 -8.30 -7.73 5.38
CA PRO A 52 -7.09 -7.01 5.76
C PRO A 52 -7.25 -6.17 7.03
N LYS A 53 -6.21 -6.13 7.88
CA LYS A 53 -6.22 -5.40 9.16
C LYS A 53 -6.59 -3.93 9.05
N PHE A 54 -6.22 -3.25 7.95
CA PHE A 54 -6.51 -1.82 7.78
C PHE A 54 -7.99 -1.52 7.50
N LEU A 55 -8.80 -2.54 7.17
CA LEU A 55 -10.26 -2.41 7.07
C LEU A 55 -10.95 -2.65 8.40
N TRP A 56 -10.24 -3.17 9.41
CA TRP A 56 -10.80 -3.40 10.72
C TRP A 56 -11.04 -2.05 11.39
N PHE A 57 -12.26 -1.85 11.87
CA PHE A 57 -12.60 -0.71 12.72
C PHE A 57 -12.97 -1.25 14.09
N LYS A 58 -12.65 -0.48 15.14
CA LYS A 58 -12.97 -0.85 16.51
C LYS A 58 -14.49 -0.86 16.70
N THR A 59 -15.00 -1.88 17.37
CA THR A 59 -16.39 -1.96 17.80
C THR A 59 -16.44 -1.91 19.31
N ALA A 60 -17.49 -1.29 19.87
CA ALA A 60 -17.65 -1.14 21.32
C ALA A 60 -17.71 -2.48 22.07
N ASN A 61 -18.10 -3.57 21.40
CA ASN A 61 -18.16 -4.91 22.00
C ASN A 61 -17.46 -5.93 21.10
N ARG A 62 -16.67 -6.82 21.70
CA ARG A 62 -15.94 -7.90 20.99
C ARG A 62 -16.89 -8.87 20.29
N ASN A 63 -18.06 -9.13 20.85
CA ASN A 63 -19.09 -10.01 20.26
C ASN A 63 -19.64 -9.46 18.94
N LEU A 64 -19.61 -8.13 18.75
CA LEU A 64 -20.04 -7.52 17.49
C LEU A 64 -19.09 -7.89 16.33
N THR A 65 -17.81 -8.12 16.60
CA THR A 65 -16.84 -8.52 15.55
C THR A 65 -17.14 -9.90 14.96
N ALA A 66 -17.74 -10.79 15.76
CA ALA A 66 -18.17 -12.10 15.31
C ALA A 66 -19.52 -12.08 14.57
N SER A 67 -20.29 -10.99 14.73
CA SER A 67 -21.64 -10.89 14.20
C SER A 67 -21.69 -10.95 12.66
N PRO A 68 -22.75 -11.52 12.06
CA PRO A 68 -22.95 -11.51 10.62
C PRO A 68 -22.97 -10.08 10.04
N ALA A 69 -23.56 -9.13 10.77
CA ALA A 69 -23.63 -7.73 10.37
C ALA A 69 -22.24 -7.10 10.20
N TYR A 70 -21.34 -7.31 11.16
CA TYR A 70 -19.96 -6.83 11.07
C TYR A 70 -19.21 -7.46 9.91
N LYS A 71 -19.27 -8.79 9.76
CA LYS A 71 -18.63 -9.50 8.63
C LYS A 71 -19.15 -8.98 7.28
N ASN A 72 -20.46 -8.74 7.17
CA ASN A 72 -21.07 -8.16 5.97
C ASN A 72 -20.59 -6.72 5.71
N SER A 73 -20.48 -5.88 6.74
CA SER A 73 -19.90 -4.54 6.58
C SER A 73 -18.43 -4.58 6.12
N GLN A 74 -17.62 -5.49 6.66
CA GLN A 74 -16.22 -5.66 6.29
C GLN A 74 -16.08 -6.10 4.83
N ARG A 75 -16.91 -7.05 4.37
CA ARG A 75 -16.96 -7.47 2.96
C ARG A 75 -17.41 -6.34 2.03
N ARG A 76 -18.37 -5.51 2.46
CA ARG A 76 -18.81 -4.31 1.73
C ARG A 76 -17.68 -3.29 1.62
N LEU A 77 -16.97 -3.03 2.71
CA LEU A 77 -15.81 -2.12 2.73
C LEU A 77 -14.68 -2.62 1.83
N LEU A 78 -14.35 -3.92 1.88
CA LEU A 78 -13.36 -4.52 1.00
C LEU A 78 -13.74 -4.35 -0.48
N SER A 79 -15.01 -4.58 -0.81
CA SER A 79 -15.51 -4.39 -2.18
C SER A 79 -15.47 -2.92 -2.62
N ALA A 80 -15.85 -2.00 -1.72
CA ALA A 80 -15.77 -0.57 -1.97
C ALA A 80 -14.31 -0.12 -2.19
N GLU A 81 -13.36 -0.61 -1.40
CA GLU A 81 -11.94 -0.28 -1.53
C GLU A 81 -11.36 -0.83 -2.84
N ILE A 82 -11.71 -2.06 -3.23
CA ILE A 82 -11.34 -2.60 -4.55
C ILE A 82 -11.83 -1.68 -5.67
N ASN A 83 -13.10 -1.26 -5.61
CA ASN A 83 -13.69 -0.37 -6.61
C ASN A 83 -13.03 1.02 -6.61
N HIS A 84 -12.72 1.56 -5.44
CA HIS A 84 -12.01 2.82 -5.28
C HIS A 84 -10.61 2.74 -5.92
N LYS A 85 -9.85 1.68 -5.62
CA LYS A 85 -8.53 1.45 -6.25
C LYS A 85 -8.63 1.26 -7.76
N TYR A 86 -9.66 0.60 -8.28
CA TYR A 86 -9.89 0.50 -9.72
C TYR A 86 -10.12 1.86 -10.39
N LYS A 87 -10.97 2.71 -9.79
CA LYS A 87 -11.19 4.08 -10.29
C LYS A 87 -9.88 4.87 -10.26
N HIS A 88 -9.10 4.74 -9.20
CA HIS A 88 -7.79 5.36 -9.09
C HIS A 88 -6.79 4.86 -10.14
N LEU A 89 -6.72 3.54 -10.37
CA LEU A 89 -5.90 2.92 -11.40
C LEU A 89 -6.24 3.46 -12.78
N ASN A 90 -7.52 3.60 -13.11
CA ASN A 90 -7.96 4.14 -14.40
C ASN A 90 -7.50 5.60 -14.59
N LYS A 91 -7.56 6.42 -13.53
CA LYS A 91 -7.01 7.78 -13.57
C LYS A 91 -5.50 7.77 -13.79
N LEU A 92 -4.76 6.93 -13.05
CA LEU A 92 -3.31 6.80 -13.21
C LEU A 92 -2.90 6.32 -14.61
N LYS A 93 -3.63 5.35 -15.18
CA LYS A 93 -3.38 4.87 -16.55
C LYS A 93 -3.54 5.99 -17.59
N LYS A 94 -4.57 6.83 -17.46
CA LYS A 94 -4.76 8.00 -18.33
C LYS A 94 -3.60 9.00 -18.19
N MET A 95 -3.19 9.29 -16.96
CA MET A 95 -2.05 10.18 -16.71
C MET A 95 -0.74 9.60 -17.26
N TYR A 96 -0.51 8.31 -17.07
CA TYR A 96 0.65 7.60 -17.63
C TYR A 96 0.67 7.68 -19.15
N GLN A 97 -0.45 7.34 -19.82
CA GLN A 97 -0.58 7.42 -21.27
C GLN A 97 -0.31 8.83 -21.78
N TYR A 98 -0.90 9.85 -21.14
CA TYR A 98 -0.65 11.24 -21.47
C TYR A 98 0.84 11.59 -21.36
N SER A 99 1.48 11.27 -20.23
CA SER A 99 2.91 11.54 -20.04
C SER A 99 3.80 10.80 -21.04
N VAL A 100 3.41 9.59 -21.44
CA VAL A 100 4.10 8.83 -22.48
C VAL A 100 4.00 9.53 -23.83
N THR A 101 2.79 9.96 -24.24
CA THR A 101 2.59 10.71 -25.48
C THR A 101 3.39 12.01 -25.49
N VAL A 102 3.40 12.75 -24.38
CA VAL A 102 4.19 13.98 -24.26
C VAL A 102 5.69 13.70 -24.38
N LEU A 103 6.20 12.65 -23.73
CA LEU A 103 7.62 12.29 -23.85
C LEU A 103 7.97 11.89 -25.30
N GLN A 104 7.10 11.12 -25.96
CA GLN A 104 7.29 10.69 -27.34
C GLN A 104 7.32 11.87 -28.33
N GLN A 105 6.58 12.96 -28.07
CA GLN A 105 6.64 14.17 -28.90
C GLN A 105 8.00 14.87 -28.86
N TYR A 106 8.78 14.69 -27.78
CA TYR A 106 10.08 15.34 -27.61
C TYR A 106 11.27 14.42 -27.91
N CYS A 107 11.04 13.13 -28.12
CA CYS A 107 12.11 12.15 -28.33
C CYS A 107 11.98 11.49 -29.71
N HIS A 108 13.12 11.26 -30.37
CA HIS A 108 13.17 10.35 -31.51
C HIS A 108 12.82 8.91 -31.05
N GLY A 109 12.29 8.08 -31.96
CA GLY A 109 11.79 6.74 -31.66
C GLY A 109 12.78 5.87 -30.87
N ASP A 110 14.02 5.76 -31.36
CA ASP A 110 15.06 4.94 -30.73
C ASP A 110 15.38 5.37 -29.29
N LEU A 111 15.47 6.68 -29.05
CA LEU A 111 15.70 7.23 -27.72
C LEU A 111 14.52 6.92 -26.80
N PHE A 112 13.30 7.13 -27.28
CA PHE A 112 12.09 6.86 -26.53
C PHE A 112 11.99 5.38 -26.11
N GLU A 113 12.22 4.46 -27.04
CA GLU A 113 12.26 3.02 -26.75
C GLU A 113 13.33 2.69 -25.71
N ARG A 114 14.52 3.26 -25.85
CA ARG A 114 15.61 3.06 -24.88
C ARG A 114 15.24 3.58 -23.49
N LEU A 115 14.58 4.73 -23.39
CA LEU A 115 14.09 5.28 -22.12
C LEU A 115 13.02 4.37 -21.49
N GLN A 116 12.10 3.81 -22.28
CA GLN A 116 11.10 2.85 -21.78
C GLN A 116 11.75 1.57 -21.24
N GLN A 117 12.76 1.04 -21.93
CA GLN A 117 13.53 -0.12 -21.46
C GLN A 117 14.20 0.19 -20.12
N ILE A 118 14.86 1.34 -19.99
CA ILE A 118 15.52 1.76 -18.75
C ILE A 118 14.52 1.92 -17.61
N ILE A 119 13.36 2.56 -17.84
CA ILE A 119 12.30 2.67 -16.83
C ILE A 119 11.87 1.29 -16.35
N THR A 120 11.68 0.34 -17.27
CA THR A 120 11.30 -1.03 -16.96
C THR A 120 12.38 -1.72 -16.12
N LEU A 121 13.64 -1.62 -16.51
CA LEU A 121 14.78 -2.20 -15.79
C LEU A 121 14.91 -1.66 -14.37
N ILE A 122 14.76 -0.34 -14.17
CA ILE A 122 14.83 0.30 -12.85
C ILE A 122 13.64 -0.09 -11.97
N CYS A 123 12.43 -0.13 -12.53
CA CYS A 123 11.21 -0.31 -11.73
C CYS A 123 10.91 -1.80 -11.46
N CYS A 124 11.32 -2.71 -12.32
CA CYS A 124 10.99 -4.14 -12.22
C CYS A 124 11.44 -4.78 -10.88
N PRO A 125 12.66 -4.54 -10.36
CA PRO A 125 13.06 -5.04 -9.05
C PRO A 125 12.13 -4.57 -7.93
N LEU A 126 11.76 -3.29 -7.91
CA LEU A 126 10.86 -2.73 -6.89
C LEU A 126 9.46 -3.36 -6.95
N ILE A 127 8.95 -3.60 -8.16
CA ILE A 127 7.67 -4.27 -8.37
C ILE A 127 7.75 -5.72 -7.87
N LYS A 128 8.83 -6.45 -8.19
CA LYS A 128 9.04 -7.83 -7.73
C LYS A 128 9.17 -7.93 -6.22
N THR A 129 9.91 -7.05 -5.57
CA THR A 129 9.98 -6.98 -4.10
C THR A 129 8.58 -6.78 -3.53
N LYS A 130 7.78 -5.87 -4.11
CA LYS A 130 6.43 -5.64 -3.61
C LYS A 130 5.49 -6.83 -3.84
N GLU A 131 5.68 -7.54 -4.93
CA GLU A 131 4.97 -8.76 -5.24
C GLU A 131 5.29 -9.86 -4.22
N GLN A 132 6.56 -10.05 -3.90
CA GLN A 132 7.02 -10.97 -2.84
C GLN A 132 6.41 -10.62 -1.48
N ASP A 133 6.45 -9.34 -1.06
CA ASP A 133 5.78 -8.88 0.17
C ASP A 133 4.29 -9.29 0.22
N ILE A 134 3.61 -9.20 -0.93
CA ILE A 134 2.18 -9.50 -1.04
C ILE A 134 1.95 -11.00 -0.91
N GLU A 135 2.76 -11.80 -1.59
CA GLU A 135 2.67 -13.26 -1.48
C GLU A 135 2.99 -13.72 -0.06
N GLU A 136 4.04 -13.19 0.57
CA GLU A 136 4.35 -13.44 1.97
C GLU A 136 3.20 -13.04 2.89
N LYS A 137 2.55 -11.89 2.68
CA LYS A 137 1.36 -11.50 3.45
C LYS A 137 0.17 -12.44 3.27
N LEU A 138 0.03 -13.03 2.08
CA LEU A 138 -1.04 -13.96 1.76
C LEU A 138 -0.78 -15.37 2.30
N HIS A 139 0.48 -15.77 2.47
CA HIS A 139 0.90 -17.11 2.90
C HIS A 139 1.31 -17.15 4.38
N GLY A 140 1.90 -16.08 4.90
CA GLY A 140 2.51 -15.98 6.21
C GLY A 140 1.77 -15.01 7.14
N HIS A 141 1.11 -15.59 8.15
CA HIS A 141 0.93 -15.04 9.51
C HIS A 141 0.20 -13.69 9.75
N LEU A 142 0.00 -12.79 8.79
CA LEU A 142 -0.69 -11.51 9.01
C LEU A 142 -2.22 -11.58 8.90
N LEU A 143 -2.74 -12.75 8.54
CA LEU A 143 -4.16 -13.03 8.36
C LEU A 143 -4.74 -13.86 9.53
N ARG A 144 -3.92 -14.14 10.57
CA ARG A 144 -4.35 -14.84 11.78
C ARG A 144 -4.75 -13.89 12.90
N THR A 145 -6.00 -14.09 13.34
CA THR A 145 -6.70 -13.65 14.57
C THR A 145 -6.74 -12.16 14.87
N ALA A 146 -7.94 -11.68 15.25
CA ALA A 146 -8.17 -10.39 15.90
C ALA A 146 -7.07 -10.10 16.94
N PRO A 147 -6.69 -8.84 17.15
CA PRO A 147 -5.65 -8.52 18.13
C PRO A 147 -6.01 -9.19 19.46
N LYS A 148 -5.17 -10.12 19.92
CA LYS A 148 -5.13 -10.43 21.34
C LYS A 148 -4.62 -9.15 21.98
N HIS A 149 -5.55 -8.37 22.53
CA HIS A 149 -5.24 -7.28 23.44
C HIS A 149 -4.62 -7.92 24.69
N THR A 150 -3.35 -8.21 24.63
CA THR A 150 -2.48 -8.25 25.80
C THR A 150 -1.70 -6.95 25.72
N VAL A 151 -2.27 -5.89 26.30
CA VAL A 151 -1.50 -4.67 26.54
C VAL A 151 -0.48 -5.02 27.62
N ASP A 152 0.78 -4.74 27.36
CA ASP A 152 1.85 -4.95 28.32
C ASP A 152 1.65 -4.01 29.52
N PRO A 153 1.49 -4.50 30.77
CA PRO A 153 1.33 -3.65 31.94
C PRO A 153 2.51 -2.69 32.17
N ALA A 154 3.66 -2.93 31.52
CA ALA A 154 4.79 -2.00 31.52
C ALA A 154 4.50 -0.64 30.87
N VAL A 155 3.38 -0.50 30.14
CA VAL A 155 2.95 0.77 29.54
C VAL A 155 2.34 1.74 30.57
N VAL A 156 1.90 1.25 31.74
CA VAL A 156 1.31 2.08 32.80
C VAL A 156 2.42 2.70 33.65
N THR A 157 2.73 3.97 33.40
CA THR A 157 3.66 4.73 34.24
C THR A 157 2.89 5.35 35.41
N ASN A 158 3.02 4.76 36.59
CA ASN A 158 2.41 5.31 37.80
C ASN A 158 3.21 6.52 38.30
N LEU A 159 2.64 7.72 38.10
CA LEU A 159 3.23 8.98 38.55
C LEU A 159 2.87 9.33 40.01
N SER A 160 2.07 8.48 40.68
CA SER A 160 1.68 8.63 42.08
C SER A 160 2.59 7.80 43.00
N THR A 161 2.70 8.21 44.26
CA THR A 161 3.35 7.42 45.33
C THR A 161 2.49 6.24 45.80
N ARG A 162 1.23 6.15 45.38
CA ARG A 162 0.31 5.06 45.73
C ARG A 162 0.67 3.79 44.97
N ILE A 163 0.81 2.66 45.66
CA ILE A 163 0.96 1.35 45.03
C ILE A 163 -0.40 0.92 44.47
N LEU A 164 -0.46 0.67 43.17
CA LEU A 164 -1.65 0.19 42.48
C LEU A 164 -1.76 -1.33 42.61
N SER A 165 -2.97 -1.83 42.83
CA SER A 165 -3.26 -3.26 42.76
C SER A 165 -3.16 -3.78 41.33
N ASN A 166 -2.99 -5.09 41.16
CA ASN A 166 -2.92 -5.71 39.84
C ASN A 166 -4.18 -5.44 39.00
N ASP A 167 -5.35 -5.39 39.64
CA ASP A 167 -6.62 -5.10 38.97
C ASP A 167 -6.70 -3.62 38.52
N GLU A 168 -6.13 -2.69 39.29
CA GLU A 168 -6.03 -1.28 38.91
C GLU A 168 -5.00 -1.06 37.78
N ILE A 169 -3.88 -1.77 37.81
CA ILE A 169 -2.88 -1.74 36.73
C ILE A 169 -3.49 -2.30 35.44
N ASP A 170 -4.24 -3.39 35.52
CA ASP A 170 -4.92 -3.98 34.38
C ASP A 170 -6.03 -3.05 33.83
N CYS A 171 -6.79 -2.40 34.71
CA CYS A 171 -7.75 -1.35 34.34
C CYS A 171 -7.09 -0.17 33.62
N LEU A 172 -5.98 0.33 34.15
CA LEU A 172 -5.24 1.45 33.56
C LEU A 172 -4.54 1.08 32.25
N ALA A 173 -4.01 -0.15 32.14
CA ALA A 173 -3.37 -0.65 30.94
C ALA A 173 -4.36 -0.81 29.78
N ASN A 174 -5.60 -1.22 30.09
CA ASN A 174 -6.65 -1.42 29.08
C ASN A 174 -7.53 -0.17 28.88
N GLY A 175 -7.46 0.84 29.75
CA GLY A 175 -8.22 2.10 29.64
C GLY A 175 -9.72 1.93 29.89
N LEU A 176 -10.55 2.84 29.33
CA LEU A 176 -12.02 2.80 29.42
C LEU A 176 -12.69 1.61 28.70
N ASP A 177 -11.92 0.65 28.16
CA ASP A 177 -12.42 -0.57 27.51
C ASP A 177 -12.85 -1.67 28.54
N TYR A 178 -13.20 -1.30 29.79
CA TYR A 178 -13.71 -2.21 30.84
C TYR A 178 -15.23 -2.52 30.67
N GLY A 179 -15.69 -2.69 29.43
CA GLY A 179 -17.10 -2.99 29.06
C GLY A 179 -17.24 -4.16 28.09
#